data_AF-A0A5R2NEJ9-F1
#
_entry.id   AF-A0A5R2NEJ9-F1
#
_cell.length_a   1.000
_cell.length_b   1.000
_cell.length_c   1.000
_cell.angle_alpha   90.00
_cell.angle_beta   90.00
_cell.angle_gamma   90.00
#
_symmetry.space_group_name_H-M   'P 1'
#
loop_
_entity.id
_entity.type
_entity.pdbx_description
1 polymer ?
#
loop_
_entity_poly.entity_id
_entity_poly.type
_entity_poly.pdbx_seq_one_letter_code
_entity_poly.pdbx_strand_id
1 'polypeptide(L)'
;PLENWLEDKSLDMPFCLCWANENWSRRWDGMDQEILIGQDHSPQDDLAFIAEVAPYLRDSRYIRIDGKPLLLVYRPSLLPAAADTARRWRTWCRENGIGEIFLAYTQSFESVSPDRYGFDAAVEFPPNNSAPPNITHTVMPLHENFVATVYDWSVFLRRSENYPSRKYKLFRTVCPGWDNTARRKRGGTVFINNTPVLYRKWLDNAIRDTLAHVKEPSERLVFVNAWNEWAEGAHLEPD
;
A
#
# COMPACT_ATOMS: atom_id res chain seq x y z
N PRO A 1 14.39 -13.29 -2.48
CA PRO A 1 14.68 -11.95 -1.90
C PRO A 1 14.27 -11.81 -0.43
N LEU A 2 13.02 -12.15 -0.09
CA LEU A 2 12.54 -12.10 1.31
C LEU A 2 13.29 -13.10 2.21
N GLU A 3 13.49 -14.33 1.76
CA GLU A 3 14.28 -15.34 2.47
C GLU A 3 15.70 -14.84 2.75
N ASN A 4 16.40 -14.31 1.73
CA ASN A 4 17.72 -13.72 1.92
C ASN A 4 17.70 -12.58 2.96
N TRP A 5 16.67 -11.73 2.97
CA TRP A 5 16.53 -10.67 3.97
C TRP A 5 16.32 -11.23 5.38
N LEU A 6 15.55 -12.31 5.48
CA LEU A 6 15.29 -12.99 6.74
C LEU A 6 16.56 -13.68 7.27
N GLU A 7 17.30 -14.37 6.41
CA GLU A 7 18.50 -15.15 6.75
C GLU A 7 19.71 -14.26 7.06
N ASP A 8 19.91 -13.19 6.28
CA ASP A 8 21.03 -12.27 6.48
C ASP A 8 20.73 -11.31 7.64
N LYS A 9 21.30 -11.62 8.81
CA LYS A 9 21.18 -10.80 10.02
C LYS A 9 22.02 -9.54 10.00
N SER A 10 22.87 -9.33 8.99
CA SER A 10 23.57 -8.04 8.79
C SER A 10 22.64 -6.95 8.26
N LEU A 11 21.50 -7.31 7.66
CA LEU A 11 20.46 -6.39 7.24
C LEU A 11 19.60 -5.99 8.46
N ASP A 12 19.88 -4.88 9.11
CA ASP A 12 19.21 -4.48 10.37
C ASP A 12 17.95 -3.62 10.18
N MET A 13 17.62 -3.26 8.93
CA MET A 13 16.48 -2.41 8.62
C MET A 13 15.14 -3.10 9.00
N PRO A 14 14.26 -2.42 9.76
CA PRO A 14 12.94 -2.93 10.10
C PRO A 14 12.05 -3.15 8.88
N PHE A 15 11.19 -4.16 8.91
CA PHE A 15 10.31 -4.49 7.80
C PHE A 15 8.94 -5.02 8.25
N CYS A 16 7.96 -4.95 7.36
CA CYS A 16 6.72 -5.70 7.44
C CYS A 16 6.33 -6.18 6.05
N LEU A 17 5.37 -7.09 5.95
CA LEU A 17 4.94 -7.63 4.67
C LEU A 17 3.61 -7.01 4.23
N CYS A 18 3.53 -6.70 2.94
CA CYS A 18 2.28 -6.39 2.25
C CYS A 18 2.01 -7.46 1.21
N TRP A 19 1.01 -8.30 1.46
CA TRP A 19 0.63 -9.39 0.57
C TRP A 19 -0.16 -8.85 -0.62
N ALA A 20 0.47 -8.86 -1.79
CA ALA A 20 -0.19 -8.65 -3.07
C ALA A 20 -1.01 -9.91 -3.43
N ASN A 21 -2.22 -10.00 -2.87
CA ASN A 21 -3.10 -11.18 -2.92
C ASN A 21 -3.95 -11.29 -4.19
N GLU A 22 -3.58 -10.56 -5.24
CA GLU A 22 -4.24 -10.59 -6.54
C GLU A 22 -3.55 -11.51 -7.52
N ASN A 23 -4.28 -11.95 -8.55
CA ASN A 23 -3.68 -12.72 -9.64
C ASN A 23 -2.53 -11.91 -10.25
N TRP A 24 -1.38 -12.56 -10.43
CA TRP A 24 -0.29 -11.94 -11.16
C TRP A 24 -0.66 -12.02 -12.63
N SER A 25 -0.98 -10.87 -13.22
CA SER A 25 -1.17 -10.76 -14.66
C SER A 25 -0.01 -9.97 -15.26
N ARG A 26 0.11 -9.95 -16.59
CA ARG A 26 1.18 -9.22 -17.28
C ARG A 26 1.18 -7.71 -16.99
N ARG A 27 0.06 -7.18 -16.48
CA ARG A 27 -0.11 -5.81 -15.99
C ARG A 27 -0.48 -5.83 -14.51
N TRP A 28 0.07 -4.89 -13.73
CA TRP A 28 -0.19 -4.77 -12.29
C TRP A 28 -1.57 -4.16 -11.95
N ASP A 29 -2.39 -3.80 -12.94
CA ASP A 29 -3.65 -3.07 -12.72
C ASP A 29 -4.84 -3.95 -12.32
N GLY A 30 -4.66 -5.27 -12.26
CA GLY A 30 -5.70 -6.22 -11.85
C GLY A 30 -6.88 -6.32 -12.83
N MET A 31 -6.76 -5.76 -14.04
CA MET A 31 -7.82 -5.72 -15.07
C MET A 31 -7.50 -6.58 -16.31
N ASP A 32 -6.35 -7.24 -16.35
CA ASP A 32 -5.92 -8.04 -17.50
C ASP A 32 -6.40 -9.50 -17.43
N GLN A 33 -6.69 -10.09 -18.59
CA GLN A 33 -7.21 -11.48 -18.71
C GLN A 33 -6.10 -12.54 -18.84
N GLU A 34 -4.84 -12.12 -19.06
CA GLU A 34 -3.69 -13.04 -19.11
C GLU A 34 -3.07 -13.24 -17.71
N ILE A 35 -3.61 -14.19 -16.96
CA ILE A 35 -3.07 -14.61 -15.65
C ILE A 35 -1.75 -15.36 -15.86
N LEU A 36 -0.66 -14.83 -15.30
CA LEU A 36 0.65 -15.48 -15.21
C LEU A 36 0.71 -16.45 -14.03
N ILE A 37 0.23 -16.03 -12.86
CA ILE A 37 0.09 -16.87 -11.66
C ILE A 37 -1.25 -16.54 -11.01
N GLY A 38 -2.13 -17.55 -10.96
CA GLY A 38 -3.41 -17.43 -10.26
C GLY A 38 -3.22 -17.55 -8.75
N GLN A 39 -3.94 -16.73 -7.99
CA GLN A 39 -4.10 -16.88 -6.56
C GLN A 39 -5.53 -17.33 -6.29
N ASP A 40 -5.68 -18.54 -5.77
CA ASP A 40 -6.93 -19.03 -5.21
C ASP A 40 -6.95 -18.75 -3.70
N HIS A 41 -8.15 -18.59 -3.14
CA HIS A 41 -8.35 -18.22 -1.75
C HIS A 41 -9.34 -19.19 -1.12
N SER A 42 -8.80 -20.16 -0.38
CA SER A 42 -9.58 -21.12 0.39
C SER A 42 -9.18 -21.12 1.87
N PRO A 43 -10.00 -21.69 2.79
CA PRO A 43 -9.59 -21.86 4.18
C PRO A 43 -8.26 -22.63 4.35
N GLN A 44 -7.93 -23.52 3.42
CA GLN A 44 -6.67 -24.24 3.38
C GLN A 44 -5.51 -23.32 2.99
N ASP A 45 -5.71 -22.49 1.96
CA ASP A 45 -4.72 -21.51 1.51
C ASP A 45 -4.47 -20.44 2.57
N ASP A 46 -5.50 -20.02 3.32
CA ASP A 46 -5.34 -19.10 4.44
C ASP A 46 -4.34 -19.62 5.48
N LEU A 47 -4.45 -20.91 5.81
CA LEU A 47 -3.57 -21.58 6.78
C LEU A 47 -2.18 -21.81 6.21
N ALA A 48 -2.07 -22.17 4.93
CA ALA A 48 -0.79 -22.32 4.24
C ALA A 48 -0.04 -20.97 4.18
N PHE A 49 -0.73 -19.90 3.81
CA PHE A 49 -0.16 -18.55 3.72
C PHE A 49 0.35 -18.05 5.07
N ILE A 50 -0.47 -18.15 6.14
CA ILE A 50 -0.03 -17.65 7.45
C ILE A 50 1.13 -18.47 8.01
N ALA A 51 1.18 -19.78 7.72
CA ALA A 51 2.31 -20.63 8.08
C ALA A 51 3.59 -20.24 7.33
N GLU A 52 3.48 -19.93 6.04
CA GLU A 52 4.60 -19.46 5.20
C GLU A 52 5.15 -18.10 5.68
N VAL A 53 4.26 -17.20 6.09
CA VAL A 53 4.63 -15.86 6.58
C VAL A 53 5.14 -15.89 8.04
N ALA A 54 4.84 -16.95 8.78
CA ALA A 54 5.17 -17.09 10.20
C ALA A 54 6.64 -16.85 10.58
N PRO A 55 7.66 -17.32 9.82
CA PRO A 55 9.07 -17.06 10.14
C PRO A 55 9.38 -15.56 10.16
N TYR A 56 8.81 -14.78 9.23
CA TYR A 56 8.98 -13.33 9.17
C TYR A 56 8.30 -12.64 10.35
N LEU A 57 7.07 -13.04 10.70
CA LEU A 57 6.33 -12.50 11.85
C LEU A 57 7.04 -12.70 13.19
N ARG A 58 7.97 -13.65 13.28
CA ARG A 58 8.78 -13.93 14.47
C ARG A 58 10.09 -13.14 14.51
N ASP A 59 10.53 -12.56 13.39
CA ASP A 59 11.81 -11.84 13.34
C ASP A 59 11.76 -10.61 14.25
N SER A 60 12.88 -10.33 14.93
CA SER A 60 13.01 -9.20 15.86
C SER A 60 12.98 -7.84 15.15
N ARG A 61 13.32 -7.80 13.87
CA ARG A 61 13.28 -6.59 13.02
C ARG A 61 11.86 -6.32 12.49
N TYR A 62 10.91 -7.23 12.71
CA TYR A 62 9.55 -7.07 12.19
C TYR A 62 8.83 -5.90 12.86
N ILE A 63 8.23 -5.00 12.07
CA ILE A 63 7.48 -3.85 12.57
C ILE A 63 6.24 -4.33 13.33
N ARG A 64 6.06 -3.78 14.53
CA ARG A 64 4.97 -4.14 15.44
C ARG A 64 4.20 -2.91 15.88
N ILE A 65 2.89 -3.07 16.00
CA ILE A 65 1.98 -2.07 16.59
C ILE A 65 1.42 -2.68 17.86
N ASP A 66 1.65 -2.02 19.02
CA ASP A 66 1.26 -2.55 20.33
C ASP A 66 1.76 -4.01 20.54
N GLY A 67 3.01 -4.28 20.13
CA GLY A 67 3.63 -5.62 20.18
C GLY A 67 3.17 -6.62 19.12
N LYS A 68 2.10 -6.33 18.37
CA LYS A 68 1.52 -7.21 17.35
C LYS A 68 2.23 -7.02 16.01
N PRO A 69 2.72 -8.08 15.33
CA PRO A 69 3.35 -7.94 14.02
C PRO A 69 2.33 -7.43 12.99
N LEU A 70 2.71 -6.39 12.25
CA LEU A 70 1.89 -5.76 11.23
C LEU A 70 1.93 -6.54 9.91
N LEU A 71 0.79 -7.05 9.47
CA LEU A 71 0.63 -7.68 8.17
C LEU A 71 -0.39 -6.89 7.33
N LEU A 72 0.04 -6.45 6.14
CA LEU A 72 -0.80 -5.74 5.20
C LEU A 72 -1.33 -6.71 4.12
N VAL A 73 -2.58 -6.52 3.71
CA VAL A 73 -3.19 -7.22 2.57
C VAL A 73 -3.60 -6.20 1.53
N TYR A 74 -3.22 -6.42 0.27
CA TYR A 74 -3.40 -5.44 -0.79
C TYR A 74 -4.87 -5.24 -1.19
N ARG A 75 -5.62 -6.34 -1.34
CA ARG A 75 -7.00 -6.35 -1.83
C ARG A 75 -7.87 -7.37 -1.06
N PRO A 76 -8.30 -7.05 0.16
CA PRO A 76 -9.04 -7.99 1.02
C PRO A 76 -10.39 -8.42 0.43
N SER A 77 -10.99 -7.65 -0.47
CA SER A 77 -12.22 -8.02 -1.20
C SER A 77 -12.09 -9.26 -2.10
N LEU A 78 -10.88 -9.74 -2.40
CA LEU A 78 -10.68 -11.02 -3.10
C LEU A 78 -10.82 -12.24 -2.20
N LEU A 79 -10.76 -12.06 -0.87
CA LEU A 79 -10.94 -13.15 0.09
C LEU A 79 -12.44 -13.49 0.18
N PRO A 80 -12.87 -14.74 -0.09
CA PRO A 80 -14.28 -15.11 -0.09
C PRO A 80 -14.98 -14.83 1.25
N ALA A 81 -14.25 -14.97 2.35
CA ALA A 81 -14.68 -14.64 3.70
C ALA A 81 -13.53 -14.02 4.49
N ALA A 82 -13.20 -12.76 4.18
CA ALA A 82 -12.07 -12.03 4.77
C ALA A 82 -12.07 -12.03 6.32
N ALA A 83 -13.23 -11.83 6.97
CA ALA A 83 -13.33 -11.84 8.42
C ALA A 83 -13.01 -13.23 9.02
N ASP A 84 -13.43 -14.31 8.35
CA ASP A 84 -13.08 -15.67 8.75
C ASP A 84 -11.62 -15.99 8.49
N THR A 85 -11.06 -15.44 7.40
CA THR A 85 -9.63 -15.53 7.05
C THR A 85 -8.78 -14.89 8.14
N ALA A 86 -9.11 -13.65 8.51
CA ALA A 86 -8.48 -12.94 9.63
C ALA A 86 -8.56 -13.75 10.93
N ARG A 87 -9.73 -14.33 11.23
CA ARG A 87 -9.91 -15.17 12.43
C ARG A 87 -9.04 -16.43 12.38
N ARG A 88 -8.95 -17.11 11.24
CA ARG A 88 -8.07 -18.28 11.04
C ARG A 88 -6.61 -17.91 11.28
N TRP A 89 -6.13 -16.82 10.67
CA TRP A 89 -4.75 -16.34 10.84
C TRP A 89 -4.42 -16.01 12.29
N ARG A 90 -5.29 -15.27 12.97
CA ARG A 90 -5.11 -14.92 14.38
C ARG A 90 -5.08 -16.16 15.27
N THR A 91 -5.99 -17.11 15.08
CA THR A 91 -6.01 -18.37 15.83
C THR A 91 -4.72 -19.16 15.61
N TRP A 92 -4.34 -19.35 14.35
CA TRP A 92 -3.11 -20.06 14.00
C TRP A 92 -1.88 -19.40 14.61
N CYS A 93 -1.76 -18.07 14.54
CA CYS A 93 -0.65 -17.32 15.13
C CYS A 93 -0.56 -17.48 16.65
N ARG A 94 -1.69 -17.44 17.36
CA ARG A 94 -1.72 -17.67 18.81
C ARG A 94 -1.30 -19.10 19.17
N GLU A 95 -1.79 -20.09 18.44
CA GLU A 95 -1.47 -21.51 18.66
C GLU A 95 -0.01 -21.85 18.33
N ASN A 96 0.64 -21.07 17.45
CA ASN A 96 2.01 -21.31 16.99
C ASN A 96 3.03 -20.30 17.58
N GLY A 97 2.70 -19.68 18.72
CA GLY A 97 3.65 -18.88 19.51
C GLY A 97 3.99 -17.50 18.96
N ILE A 98 3.27 -17.00 17.95
CA ILE A 98 3.40 -15.61 17.46
C ILE A 98 2.58 -14.66 18.34
N GLY A 99 1.45 -15.13 18.87
CA GLY A 99 0.51 -14.32 19.62
C GLY A 99 -0.51 -13.64 18.71
N GLU A 100 -0.93 -12.44 19.08
CA GLU A 100 -1.89 -11.65 18.30
C GLU A 100 -1.18 -10.86 17.20
N ILE A 101 -1.84 -10.69 16.05
CA ILE A 101 -1.31 -9.96 14.88
C ILE A 101 -2.06 -8.66 14.63
N PHE A 102 -1.47 -7.72 13.90
CA PHE A 102 -2.13 -6.48 13.48
C PHE A 102 -2.39 -6.55 11.97
N LEU A 103 -3.66 -6.57 11.57
CA LEU A 103 -4.05 -6.69 10.16
C LEU A 103 -4.44 -5.32 9.63
N ALA A 104 -3.83 -4.92 8.51
CA ALA A 104 -4.21 -3.72 7.79
C ALA A 104 -4.42 -4.02 6.30
N TYR A 105 -5.13 -3.15 5.60
CA TYR A 105 -5.24 -3.26 4.14
C TYR A 105 -4.95 -1.93 3.45
N THR A 106 -4.46 -2.00 2.22
CA THR A 106 -4.24 -0.82 1.38
C THR A 106 -5.53 -0.40 0.69
N GLN A 107 -5.86 0.89 0.69
CA GLN A 107 -7.02 1.44 -0.01
C GLN A 107 -6.80 1.59 -1.52
N SER A 108 -6.27 0.54 -2.15
CA SER A 108 -5.87 0.51 -3.56
C SER A 108 -7.05 0.44 -4.52
N PHE A 109 -8.13 -0.25 -4.13
CA PHE A 109 -9.35 -0.43 -4.93
C PHE A 109 -10.63 0.01 -4.21
N GLU A 110 -10.58 0.11 -2.88
CA GLU A 110 -11.74 0.38 -2.06
C GLU A 110 -11.38 1.17 -0.80
N SER A 111 -12.37 1.88 -0.25
CA SER A 111 -12.21 2.71 0.95
C SER A 111 -13.32 2.47 1.97
N VAL A 112 -13.44 1.22 2.43
CA VAL A 112 -14.46 0.76 3.41
C VAL A 112 -13.88 0.61 4.82
N SER A 113 -14.73 0.41 5.85
CA SER A 113 -14.20 0.16 7.20
C SER A 113 -13.40 -1.14 7.26
N PRO A 114 -12.19 -1.18 7.86
CA PRO A 114 -11.40 -2.39 8.02
C PRO A 114 -12.14 -3.48 8.83
N ASP A 115 -13.07 -3.11 9.70
CA ASP A 115 -13.90 -4.06 10.46
C ASP A 115 -14.70 -5.01 9.56
N ARG A 116 -15.04 -4.57 8.33
CA ARG A 116 -15.73 -5.43 7.34
C ARG A 116 -14.91 -6.66 6.96
N TYR A 117 -13.59 -6.57 7.10
CA TYR A 117 -12.63 -7.62 6.80
C TYR A 117 -12.07 -8.29 8.05
N GLY A 118 -12.53 -7.90 9.25
CA GLY A 118 -11.93 -8.35 10.51
C GLY A 118 -10.52 -7.81 10.74
N PHE A 119 -10.18 -6.67 10.10
CA PHE A 119 -8.86 -6.03 10.17
C PHE A 119 -8.87 -4.84 11.14
N ASP A 120 -7.68 -4.44 11.61
CA ASP A 120 -7.51 -3.39 12.60
C ASP A 120 -7.42 -1.98 12.00
N ALA A 121 -6.95 -1.86 10.76
CA ALA A 121 -6.70 -0.57 10.11
C ALA A 121 -6.77 -0.61 8.58
N ALA A 122 -6.82 0.58 7.99
CA ALA A 122 -6.58 0.81 6.58
C ALA A 122 -5.33 1.69 6.38
N VAL A 123 -4.72 1.60 5.21
CA VAL A 123 -3.58 2.42 4.76
C VAL A 123 -4.00 3.13 3.49
N GLU A 124 -3.89 4.47 3.44
CA GLU A 124 -4.13 5.22 2.21
C GLU A 124 -3.21 4.71 1.09
N PHE A 125 -3.63 4.77 -0.17
CA PHE A 125 -2.79 4.28 -1.28
C PHE A 125 -2.80 5.25 -2.47
N PRO A 126 -2.43 6.53 -2.29
CA PRO A 126 -2.38 7.49 -3.39
C PRO A 126 -1.37 7.02 -4.46
N PRO A 127 -1.63 7.30 -5.75
CA PRO A 127 -2.72 8.13 -6.26
C PRO A 127 -4.06 7.40 -6.44
N ASN A 128 -4.18 6.12 -6.08
CA ASN A 128 -5.43 5.38 -6.26
C ASN A 128 -6.57 5.99 -5.43
N ASN A 129 -7.80 5.81 -5.92
CA ASN A 129 -9.03 6.28 -5.28
C ASN A 129 -9.06 7.77 -4.90
N SER A 130 -8.27 8.60 -5.60
CA SER A 130 -8.10 10.01 -5.25
C SER A 130 -8.81 11.00 -6.18
N ALA A 131 -9.35 10.58 -7.32
CA ALA A 131 -10.04 11.45 -8.27
C ALA A 131 -9.36 12.84 -8.49
N PRO A 132 -8.11 12.87 -8.97
CA PRO A 132 -7.38 14.11 -9.20
C PRO A 132 -7.91 14.84 -10.45
N PRO A 133 -7.75 16.16 -10.56
CA PRO A 133 -8.17 16.92 -11.75
C PRO A 133 -7.43 16.46 -13.00
N ASN A 134 -8.18 16.13 -14.06
CA ASN A 134 -7.61 15.85 -15.38
C ASN A 134 -7.22 17.18 -16.05
N ILE A 135 -5.94 17.34 -16.35
CA ILE A 135 -5.36 18.51 -16.97
C ILE A 135 -4.65 18.16 -18.29
N THR A 136 -5.03 17.06 -18.95
CA THR A 136 -4.45 16.66 -20.25
C THR A 136 -4.46 17.81 -21.27
N HIS A 137 -5.52 18.63 -21.27
CA HIS A 137 -5.65 19.78 -22.17
C HIS A 137 -4.62 20.90 -21.96
N THR A 138 -3.89 20.92 -20.84
CA THR A 138 -2.85 21.94 -20.56
C THR A 138 -1.47 21.53 -21.04
N VAL A 139 -1.30 20.30 -21.50
CA VAL A 139 -0.02 19.74 -21.95
C VAL A 139 -0.03 19.57 -23.46
N MET A 140 1.03 20.01 -24.12
CA MET A 140 1.23 19.77 -25.55
C MET A 140 1.94 18.42 -25.76
N PRO A 141 1.33 17.45 -26.46
CA PRO A 141 1.98 16.18 -26.73
C PRO A 141 3.18 16.36 -27.68
N LEU A 142 4.29 15.68 -27.38
CA LEU A 142 5.48 15.67 -28.25
C LEU A 142 5.33 14.77 -29.48
N HIS A 143 4.33 13.86 -29.48
CA HIS A 143 4.09 12.91 -30.55
C HIS A 143 2.58 12.82 -30.80
N GLU A 144 2.17 12.80 -32.08
CA GLU A 144 0.75 12.79 -32.52
C GLU A 144 -0.11 11.69 -31.87
N ASN A 145 0.50 10.52 -31.64
CA ASN A 145 -0.15 9.36 -31.04
C ASN A 145 -0.08 9.31 -29.50
N PHE A 146 0.30 10.40 -28.82
CA PHE A 146 0.33 10.46 -27.35
C PHE A 146 -1.09 10.65 -26.81
N VAL A 147 -1.62 9.60 -26.18
CA VAL A 147 -3.01 9.52 -25.66
C VAL A 147 -3.02 9.32 -24.15
N ALA A 148 -1.94 9.70 -23.47
CA ALA A 148 -1.83 9.57 -22.02
C ALA A 148 -2.78 10.55 -21.33
N THR A 149 -3.25 10.16 -20.15
CA THR A 149 -4.01 11.06 -19.28
C THR A 149 -3.09 11.75 -18.30
N VAL A 150 -3.16 13.08 -18.23
CA VAL A 150 -2.33 13.90 -17.34
C VAL A 150 -3.19 14.43 -16.20
N TYR A 151 -2.75 14.21 -14.97
CA TYR A 151 -3.41 14.69 -13.75
C TYR A 151 -2.56 15.70 -12.99
N ASP A 152 -3.23 16.62 -12.28
CA ASP A 152 -2.58 17.60 -11.41
C ASP A 152 -2.23 16.98 -10.06
N TRP A 153 -0.93 16.71 -9.81
CA TRP A 153 -0.44 16.17 -8.55
C TRP A 153 -0.63 17.14 -7.38
N SER A 154 -0.60 18.45 -7.64
CA SER A 154 -0.64 19.46 -6.57
C SER A 154 -1.95 19.44 -5.76
N VAL A 155 -2.99 18.74 -6.24
CA VAL A 155 -4.21 18.46 -5.49
C VAL A 155 -3.95 17.70 -4.19
N PHE A 156 -2.95 16.81 -4.15
CA PHE A 156 -2.63 16.03 -2.95
C PHE A 156 -2.11 16.93 -1.83
N LEU A 157 -1.22 17.87 -2.17
CA LEU A 157 -0.77 18.89 -1.23
C LEU A 157 -1.96 19.73 -0.72
N ARG A 158 -2.79 20.27 -1.62
CA ARG A 158 -3.97 21.09 -1.22
C ARG A 158 -4.89 20.35 -0.26
N ARG A 159 -5.17 19.07 -0.52
CA ARG A 159 -6.03 18.24 0.36
C ARG A 159 -5.38 17.96 1.71
N SER A 160 -4.05 17.82 1.75
CA SER A 160 -3.32 17.57 3.00
C SER A 160 -3.25 18.80 3.93
N GLU A 161 -3.52 20.00 3.43
CA GLU A 161 -3.61 21.20 4.28
C GLU A 161 -4.77 21.11 5.28
N ASN A 162 -5.83 20.38 4.93
CA ASN A 162 -6.99 20.15 5.78
C ASN A 162 -7.51 18.72 5.60
N TYR A 163 -6.89 17.78 6.29
CA TYR A 163 -7.33 16.39 6.25
C TYR A 163 -8.76 16.23 6.82
N PRO A 164 -9.62 15.40 6.20
CA PRO A 164 -10.86 15.02 6.82
C PRO A 164 -10.61 14.17 8.07
N SER A 165 -11.57 14.21 9.00
CA SER A 165 -11.56 13.34 10.16
C SER A 165 -11.56 11.87 9.72
N ARG A 166 -10.78 11.06 10.45
CA ARG A 166 -10.69 9.63 10.19
C ARG A 166 -11.98 8.94 10.65
N LYS A 167 -12.58 8.12 9.79
CA LYS A 167 -13.78 7.33 10.10
C LYS A 167 -13.47 6.05 10.88
N TYR A 168 -12.24 5.56 10.76
CA TYR A 168 -11.67 4.37 11.37
C TYR A 168 -10.15 4.56 11.45
N LYS A 169 -9.42 3.61 12.03
CA LYS A 169 -7.96 3.66 12.07
C LYS A 169 -7.39 3.65 10.64
N LEU A 170 -6.84 4.78 10.23
CA LEU A 170 -6.36 5.04 8.88
C LEU A 170 -4.96 5.65 8.97
N PHE A 171 -3.97 4.93 8.43
CA PHE A 171 -2.61 5.42 8.28
C PHE A 171 -2.51 6.30 7.04
N ARG A 172 -1.87 7.47 7.21
CA ARG A 172 -1.65 8.40 6.11
C ARG A 172 -0.59 7.88 5.17
N THR A 173 -0.75 8.16 3.89
CA THR A 173 0.22 7.79 2.86
C THR A 173 0.46 8.95 1.92
N VAL A 174 1.71 9.13 1.52
CA VAL A 174 2.11 10.10 0.48
C VAL A 174 2.70 9.39 -0.72
N CYS A 175 2.67 9.99 -1.90
CA CYS A 175 3.35 9.48 -3.10
C CYS A 175 4.22 10.56 -3.76
N PRO A 176 5.44 10.24 -4.26
CA PRO A 176 6.33 11.25 -4.85
C PRO A 176 5.88 11.73 -6.23
N GLY A 177 5.11 10.91 -6.93
CA GLY A 177 4.66 11.14 -8.30
C GLY A 177 3.95 9.91 -8.84
N TRP A 178 3.66 9.92 -10.13
CA TRP A 178 3.19 8.76 -10.87
C TRP A 178 3.35 8.98 -12.38
N ASP A 179 4.05 8.08 -13.05
CA ASP A 179 4.18 8.00 -14.49
C ASP A 179 4.36 6.53 -14.91
N ASN A 180 3.30 5.92 -15.42
CA ASN A 180 3.34 4.54 -15.90
C ASN A 180 3.50 4.42 -17.43
N THR A 181 4.00 5.47 -18.10
CA THR A 181 4.25 5.44 -19.55
C THR A 181 5.33 4.42 -19.94
N ALA A 182 6.26 4.08 -19.05
CA ALA A 182 7.21 2.99 -19.27
C ALA A 182 6.50 1.64 -19.52
N ARG A 183 5.39 1.37 -18.80
CA ARG A 183 4.56 0.16 -18.96
C ARG A 183 3.52 0.30 -20.06
N ARG A 184 2.83 1.45 -20.11
CA ARG A 184 1.64 1.67 -20.96
C ARG A 184 1.92 2.41 -22.26
N LYS A 185 3.18 2.76 -22.51
CA LYS A 185 3.66 3.54 -23.66
C LYS A 185 2.83 4.82 -23.80
N ARG A 186 2.09 4.92 -24.89
CA ARG A 186 1.36 6.13 -25.30
C ARG A 186 0.03 6.32 -24.55
N GLY A 187 -0.48 5.29 -23.86
CA GLY A 187 -1.77 5.32 -23.14
C GLY A 187 -1.61 5.26 -21.62
N GLY A 188 -0.51 5.80 -21.10
CA GLY A 188 -0.25 5.85 -19.66
C GLY A 188 -1.06 6.92 -18.93
N THR A 189 -0.85 6.94 -17.62
CA THR A 189 -1.29 7.99 -16.72
C THR A 189 -0.05 8.67 -16.16
N VAL A 190 -0.02 10.00 -16.23
CA VAL A 190 1.09 10.84 -15.77
C VAL A 190 0.55 11.88 -14.80
N PHE A 191 1.26 12.10 -13.71
CA PHE A 191 1.01 13.17 -12.76
C PHE A 191 2.10 14.23 -12.90
N ILE A 192 1.71 15.49 -13.07
CA ILE A 192 2.63 16.62 -13.19
C ILE A 192 2.39 17.63 -12.07
N ASN A 193 3.28 18.63 -11.97
CA ASN A 193 3.32 19.64 -10.92
C ASN A 193 3.71 19.08 -9.53
N ASN A 194 4.36 17.92 -9.49
CA ASN A 194 5.10 17.45 -8.33
C ASN A 194 6.50 18.07 -8.32
N THR A 195 6.98 18.46 -7.13
CA THR A 195 8.39 18.85 -6.93
C THR A 195 8.84 18.32 -5.57
N PRO A 196 10.15 18.12 -5.33
CA PRO A 196 10.65 17.69 -4.02
C PRO A 196 10.19 18.60 -2.87
N VAL A 197 10.09 19.91 -3.11
CA VAL A 197 9.61 20.88 -2.11
C VAL A 197 8.14 20.66 -1.78
N LEU A 198 7.29 20.40 -2.78
CA LEU A 198 5.86 20.13 -2.56
C LEU A 198 5.64 18.76 -1.92
N TYR A 199 6.41 17.75 -2.30
CA TYR A 199 6.42 16.44 -1.65
C TYR A 199 6.77 16.55 -0.16
N ARG A 200 7.86 17.26 0.17
CA ARG A 200 8.24 17.52 1.57
C ARG A 200 7.11 18.17 2.35
N LYS A 201 6.43 19.18 1.78
CA LYS A 201 5.29 19.84 2.43
C LYS A 201 4.13 18.88 2.68
N TRP A 202 3.81 18.00 1.73
CA TRP A 202 2.76 17.00 1.91
C TRP A 202 3.15 15.97 3.00
N LEU A 203 4.38 15.49 2.99
CA LEU A 203 4.90 14.60 4.05
C LEU A 203 4.84 15.27 5.42
N ASP A 204 5.25 16.53 5.54
CA ASP A 204 5.14 17.33 6.78
C ASP A 204 3.68 17.45 7.24
N ASN A 205 2.72 17.59 6.32
CA ASN A 205 1.29 17.63 6.65
C ASN A 205 0.81 16.27 7.19
N ALA A 206 1.18 15.17 6.53
CA ALA A 206 0.81 13.81 6.94
C ALA A 206 1.37 13.48 8.33
N ILE A 207 2.64 13.81 8.59
CA ILE A 207 3.29 13.63 9.90
C ILE A 207 2.57 14.45 10.97
N ARG A 208 2.30 15.74 10.72
CA ARG A 208 1.61 16.61 11.69
C ARG A 208 0.20 16.11 12.02
N ASP A 209 -0.57 15.71 11.01
CA ASP A 209 -1.90 15.15 11.19
C ASP A 209 -1.85 13.83 11.99
N THR A 210 -0.90 12.94 11.71
CA THR A 210 -0.69 11.71 12.49
C THR A 210 -0.34 12.03 13.95
N LEU A 211 0.61 12.93 14.21
CA LEU A 211 1.01 13.31 15.57
C LEU A 211 -0.12 13.98 16.37
N ALA A 212 -0.96 14.78 15.71
CA ALA A 212 -2.06 15.49 16.34
C ALA A 212 -3.23 14.56 16.73
N HIS A 213 -3.44 13.48 15.98
CA HIS A 213 -4.67 12.67 16.10
C HIS A 213 -4.45 11.21 16.52
N VAL A 214 -3.24 10.68 16.44
CA VAL A 214 -2.92 9.30 16.83
C VAL A 214 -2.23 9.28 18.20
N LYS A 215 -2.95 8.80 19.21
CA LYS A 215 -2.47 8.80 20.60
C LYS A 215 -1.39 7.75 20.84
N GLU A 216 -1.64 6.52 20.42
CA GLU A 216 -0.74 5.38 20.62
C GLU A 216 0.54 5.57 19.79
N PRO A 217 1.74 5.71 20.42
CA PRO A 217 2.98 5.96 19.69
C PRO A 217 3.31 4.91 18.62
N SER A 218 3.03 3.63 18.88
CA SER A 218 3.29 2.56 17.91
C SER A 218 2.37 2.59 16.69
N GLU A 219 1.28 3.36 16.74
CA GLU A 219 0.37 3.60 15.61
C GLU A 219 0.72 4.87 14.81
N ARG A 220 1.75 5.64 15.22
CA ARG A 220 2.12 6.89 14.54
C ARG A 220 2.95 6.64 13.28
N LEU A 221 2.41 5.83 12.38
CA LEU A 221 3.01 5.47 11.11
C LEU A 221 2.50 6.39 9.99
N VAL A 222 3.39 6.71 9.06
CA VAL A 222 3.08 7.34 7.76
C VAL A 222 3.75 6.48 6.70
N PHE A 223 2.99 6.12 5.67
CA PHE A 223 3.47 5.29 4.57
C PHE A 223 3.89 6.16 3.38
N VAL A 224 4.73 5.59 2.52
CA VAL A 224 5.08 6.19 1.23
C VAL A 224 4.80 5.18 0.13
N ASN A 225 4.04 5.58 -0.87
CA ASN A 225 3.84 4.84 -2.11
C ASN A 225 4.60 5.54 -3.25
N ALA A 226 5.81 5.15 -3.61
CA ALA A 226 6.60 4.03 -3.08
C ALA A 226 8.08 4.40 -2.91
N TRP A 227 8.87 3.45 -2.40
CA TRP A 227 10.32 3.54 -2.37
C TRP A 227 10.92 3.41 -3.78
N ASN A 228 10.52 2.38 -4.54
CA ASN A 228 11.16 1.99 -5.79
C ASN A 228 10.18 1.46 -6.86
N GLU A 229 8.97 2.03 -6.97
CA GLU A 229 8.05 1.69 -8.07
C GLU A 229 8.49 2.44 -9.36
N TRP A 230 9.64 2.05 -9.89
CA TRP A 230 10.28 2.66 -11.06
C TRP A 230 9.39 2.63 -12.28
N ALA A 231 8.68 1.52 -12.48
CA ALA A 231 7.86 1.32 -13.67
C ALA A 231 6.55 2.15 -13.66
N GLU A 232 6.24 2.79 -12.53
CA GLU A 232 5.13 3.75 -12.39
C GLU A 232 5.64 5.13 -11.93
N GLY A 233 6.94 5.41 -12.06
CA GLY A 233 7.52 6.72 -11.78
C GLY A 233 7.36 7.18 -10.32
N ALA A 234 7.03 6.27 -9.41
CA ALA A 234 6.72 6.56 -8.02
C ALA A 234 7.84 6.04 -7.11
N HIS A 235 9.05 6.61 -7.25
CA HIS A 235 10.24 6.22 -6.51
C HIS A 235 10.84 7.38 -5.70
N LEU A 236 11.41 7.03 -4.55
CA LEU A 236 12.33 7.86 -3.77
C LEU A 236 13.77 7.35 -3.84
N GLU A 237 13.96 6.09 -4.26
CA GLU A 237 15.27 5.51 -4.53
C GLU A 237 16.05 6.42 -5.49
N PRO A 238 17.30 6.82 -5.15
CA PRO A 238 18.12 7.68 -5.99
C PRO A 238 18.39 7.09 -7.38
N ASP A 239 18.47 7.95 -8.39
CA ASP A 239 18.80 7.63 -9.78
C ASP A 239 20.31 7.69 -10.10
#